data_AF-A0A669EA60-F1
#
_entry.id   AF-A0A669EA60-F1
#
_cell.length_a   1.000
_cell.length_b   1.000
_cell.length_c   1.000
_cell.angle_alpha   90.00
_cell.angle_beta   90.00
_cell.angle_gamma   90.00
#
_symmetry.space_group_name_H-M   'P 1'
#
loop_
_entity.id
_entity.type
_entity.pdbx_description
1 polymer ?
#
loop_
_entity_poly.entity_id
_entity_poly.type
_entity_poly.pdbx_seq_one_letter_code
_entity_poly.pdbx_strand_id
1 'polypeptide(L)'
;SSLLSVCTLSCVSAPQFQTDSELLANMKSFCLLCLILPVLSVQDSAPLGCGSCDLAQCAPLPAEGCAAGSLVDSCGCCSVCAAAEGELCGGRQSAARRCGSGLECVRSSENKKNKMGVCVCKRKYEVCGTNGVTYRNSCALKTASLRAQSEGKEPVNMQNKGRCGSAPLIVTPPGEVYNVSGSQVYLSCEVVGVPTPVLTWKKILSGKKMELLPGDRDNLAIQTRGGPEKHEVTGWVLISPLTKEEEGSYECHATNAKGEASAVGAIHVVESINDLCQPFKNTIRLSSVFQV
;
A
#
# COMPACT_ATOMS: atom_id res chain seq x y z
N SER A 1 -36.47 33.71 48.15
CA SER A 1 -37.05 34.37 46.97
C SER A 1 -36.47 33.73 45.72
N SER A 2 -37.34 33.07 44.93
CA SER A 2 -37.12 32.59 43.54
C SER A 2 -36.23 31.34 43.37
N LEU A 3 -36.78 30.11 43.42
CA LEU A 3 -37.34 29.28 42.31
C LEU A 3 -36.24 28.76 41.34
N LEU A 4 -35.77 27.51 41.45
CA LEU A 4 -36.28 26.26 40.81
C LEU A 4 -36.49 26.34 39.29
N SER A 5 -35.70 25.59 38.49
CA SER A 5 -36.21 24.46 37.67
C SER A 5 -35.19 23.89 36.67
N VAL A 6 -34.74 22.67 36.96
CA VAL A 6 -34.58 21.50 36.07
C VAL A 6 -34.48 21.74 34.54
N CYS A 7 -33.31 21.46 33.97
CA CYS A 7 -33.13 21.14 32.54
C CYS A 7 -33.58 19.69 32.28
N THR A 8 -34.57 19.51 31.40
CA THR A 8 -34.98 18.20 30.86
C THR A 8 -34.76 18.14 29.35
N LEU A 9 -34.40 16.93 28.91
CA LEU A 9 -34.11 16.48 27.54
C LEU A 9 -35.19 16.82 26.52
N SER A 10 -34.81 16.94 25.24
CA SER A 10 -35.55 16.28 24.15
C SER A 10 -34.70 16.03 22.89
N CYS A 11 -34.93 14.84 22.36
CA CYS A 11 -34.35 14.15 21.22
C CYS A 11 -34.32 14.93 19.90
N VAL A 12 -33.24 14.76 19.13
CA VAL A 12 -33.18 15.05 17.69
C VAL A 12 -33.61 13.78 16.95
N SER A 13 -34.66 13.88 16.14
CA SER A 13 -35.15 12.82 15.22
C SER A 13 -35.21 13.35 13.80
N ALA A 14 -35.04 12.42 12.85
CA ALA A 14 -34.85 12.56 11.40
C ALA A 14 -35.89 13.44 10.65
N PRO A 15 -35.58 13.91 9.42
CA PRO A 15 -36.57 14.54 8.55
C PRO A 15 -37.37 13.49 7.77
N GLN A 16 -38.70 13.59 7.82
CA GLN A 16 -39.63 12.90 6.91
C GLN A 16 -40.21 13.89 5.89
N PHE A 17 -40.25 13.40 4.64
CA PHE A 17 -41.17 13.65 3.54
C PHE A 17 -42.26 14.72 3.71
N GLN A 18 -42.31 15.67 2.78
CA GLN A 18 -43.51 16.45 2.47
C GLN A 18 -43.69 16.60 0.95
N THR A 19 -44.95 16.52 0.55
CA THR A 19 -45.50 15.95 -0.70
C THR A 19 -45.66 16.92 -1.87
N ASP A 20 -45.54 16.37 -3.07
CA ASP A 20 -45.84 16.96 -4.39
C ASP A 20 -47.28 17.51 -4.49
N SER A 21 -47.46 18.83 -4.56
CA SER A 21 -48.72 19.41 -5.11
C SER A 21 -48.68 20.90 -5.52
N GLU A 22 -47.57 21.64 -5.34
CA GLU A 22 -47.51 23.06 -5.75
C GLU A 22 -46.52 23.40 -6.88
N LEU A 23 -45.92 22.40 -7.55
CA LEU A 23 -44.93 22.64 -8.62
C LEU A 23 -45.49 22.67 -10.05
N LEU A 24 -46.75 22.29 -10.29
CA LEU A 24 -47.30 22.19 -11.65
C LEU A 24 -47.87 23.49 -12.25
N ALA A 25 -48.04 24.56 -11.46
CA ALA A 25 -48.60 25.82 -11.97
C ALA A 25 -47.55 26.76 -12.60
N ASN A 26 -46.25 26.56 -12.33
CA ASN A 26 -45.19 27.45 -12.81
C ASN A 26 -44.41 26.92 -14.04
N MET A 27 -44.74 25.73 -14.55
CA MET A 27 -44.03 25.13 -15.69
C MET A 27 -44.58 25.54 -17.08
N LYS A 28 -45.78 26.13 -17.16
CA LYS A 28 -46.40 26.50 -18.45
C LYS A 28 -46.06 27.91 -18.93
N SER A 29 -45.65 28.82 -18.04
CA SER A 29 -45.30 30.20 -18.44
C SER A 29 -43.82 30.37 -18.81
N PHE A 30 -42.94 29.47 -18.37
CA PHE A 30 -41.50 29.54 -18.69
C PHE A 30 -41.12 28.86 -20.02
N CYS A 31 -41.96 27.99 -20.57
CA CYS A 31 -41.69 27.33 -21.86
C CYS A 31 -41.88 28.25 -23.08
N LEU A 32 -42.62 29.36 -22.97
CA LEU A 32 -42.86 30.24 -24.11
C LEU A 32 -41.78 31.33 -24.30
N LEU A 33 -40.93 31.60 -23.31
CA LEU A 33 -39.90 32.64 -23.40
C LEU A 33 -38.52 32.13 -23.85
N CYS A 34 -38.34 30.81 -24.00
CA CYS A 34 -37.06 30.22 -24.44
C CYS A 34 -36.92 30.08 -25.97
N LEU A 35 -37.89 30.57 -26.77
CA LEU A 35 -37.89 30.40 -28.24
C LEU A 35 -37.15 31.50 -29.03
N ILE A 36 -36.51 32.46 -28.36
CA ILE A 36 -35.71 33.51 -29.02
C ILE A 36 -34.49 33.87 -28.16
N LEU A 37 -33.62 32.88 -27.91
CA LEU A 37 -32.21 33.19 -27.69
C LEU A 37 -31.53 33.19 -29.06
N PRO A 38 -30.82 34.26 -29.46
CA PRO A 38 -30.01 34.20 -30.66
C PRO A 38 -29.02 33.06 -30.43
N VAL A 39 -28.92 32.16 -31.41
CA VAL A 39 -27.79 31.24 -31.52
C VAL A 39 -26.58 32.13 -31.67
N LEU A 40 -25.96 32.53 -30.55
CA LEU A 40 -24.59 32.97 -30.56
C LEU A 40 -23.83 31.74 -31.03
N SER A 41 -23.52 31.71 -32.34
CA SER A 41 -22.47 30.85 -32.85
C SER A 41 -21.30 31.04 -31.90
N VAL A 42 -20.99 30.01 -31.13
CA VAL A 42 -19.70 29.88 -30.48
C VAL A 42 -18.72 29.85 -31.63
N GLN A 43 -18.20 31.02 -32.00
CA GLN A 43 -17.05 31.10 -32.89
C GLN A 43 -15.92 30.48 -32.08
N ASP A 44 -15.62 29.24 -32.46
CA ASP A 44 -14.50 28.45 -31.96
C ASP A 44 -13.23 29.22 -32.33
N SER A 45 -12.83 30.14 -31.45
CA SER A 45 -11.69 31.01 -31.68
C SER A 45 -10.47 30.16 -31.42
N ALA A 46 -9.92 29.61 -32.50
CA ALA A 46 -8.68 28.86 -32.45
C ALA A 46 -7.61 29.67 -31.70
N PRO A 47 -6.81 29.04 -30.82
CA PRO A 47 -5.71 29.72 -30.14
C PRO A 47 -4.81 30.44 -31.14
N LEU A 48 -4.30 31.64 -30.80
CA LEU A 48 -3.41 32.41 -31.70
C LEU A 48 -2.27 31.52 -32.23
N GLY A 49 -2.20 31.38 -33.56
CA GLY A 49 -1.21 30.56 -34.25
C GLY A 49 -1.67 29.17 -34.69
N CYS A 50 -2.95 28.81 -34.47
CA CYS A 50 -3.56 27.59 -34.97
C CYS A 50 -4.48 27.87 -36.18
N GLY A 51 -4.39 27.02 -37.21
CA GLY A 51 -5.31 27.04 -38.36
C GLY A 51 -6.60 26.27 -38.07
N SER A 52 -7.46 26.14 -39.09
CA SER A 52 -8.64 25.27 -39.02
C SER A 52 -8.24 23.81 -38.79
N CYS A 53 -8.95 23.11 -37.92
CA CYS A 53 -8.68 21.71 -37.59
C CYS A 53 -9.11 20.79 -38.75
N ASP A 54 -8.14 20.13 -39.39
CA ASP A 54 -8.39 19.06 -40.36
C ASP A 54 -7.92 17.72 -39.78
N LEU A 55 -8.90 16.90 -39.38
CA LEU A 55 -8.64 15.60 -38.75
C LEU A 55 -7.94 14.61 -39.70
N ALA A 56 -8.07 14.78 -41.02
CA ALA A 56 -7.40 13.90 -41.99
C ALA A 56 -5.88 14.08 -41.99
N GLN A 57 -5.38 15.20 -41.49
CA GLN A 57 -3.95 15.50 -41.39
C GLN A 57 -3.32 15.02 -40.07
N CYS A 58 -4.14 14.50 -39.14
CA CYS A 58 -3.65 14.01 -37.87
C CYS A 58 -2.90 12.68 -38.03
N ALA A 59 -1.72 12.58 -37.41
CA ALA A 59 -0.99 11.32 -37.33
C ALA A 59 -1.81 10.27 -36.55
N PRO A 60 -1.86 9.00 -37.01
CA PRO A 60 -2.57 7.95 -36.30
C PRO A 60 -1.88 7.63 -34.96
N LEU A 61 -2.69 7.29 -33.95
CA LEU A 61 -2.17 6.80 -32.68
C LEU A 61 -1.60 5.36 -32.85
N PRO A 62 -0.63 4.95 -32.01
CA PRO A 62 -0.13 3.58 -32.00
C PRO A 62 -1.25 2.56 -31.81
N ALA A 63 -1.19 1.44 -32.53
CA ALA A 63 -2.19 0.37 -32.44
C ALA A 63 -2.27 -0.26 -31.04
N GLU A 64 -1.16 -0.26 -30.30
CA GLU A 64 -1.03 -0.71 -28.92
C GLU A 64 -1.63 0.27 -27.88
N GLY A 65 -2.02 1.47 -28.33
CA GLY A 65 -2.52 2.54 -27.49
C GLY A 65 -1.41 3.39 -26.87
N CYS A 66 -1.81 4.41 -26.10
CA CYS A 66 -0.87 5.30 -25.42
C CYS A 66 -0.70 4.92 -23.94
N ALA A 67 0.54 4.65 -23.51
CA ALA A 67 0.85 4.20 -22.15
C ALA A 67 0.37 5.17 -21.03
N ALA A 68 0.32 6.47 -21.31
CA ALA A 68 -0.15 7.50 -20.38
C ALA A 68 -1.49 8.14 -20.80
N GLY A 69 -2.20 7.48 -21.71
CA GLY A 69 -3.38 8.02 -22.39
C GLY A 69 -3.03 8.99 -23.50
N SER A 70 -4.06 9.45 -24.22
CA SER A 70 -3.95 10.50 -25.23
C SER A 70 -4.39 11.84 -24.67
N LEU A 71 -3.90 12.91 -25.31
CA LEU A 71 -4.32 14.29 -25.11
C LEU A 71 -4.60 14.88 -26.49
N VAL A 72 -5.46 15.89 -26.57
CA VAL A 72 -5.52 16.73 -27.77
C VAL A 72 -4.26 17.56 -27.87
N ASP A 73 -3.81 17.92 -29.07
CA ASP A 73 -2.65 18.77 -29.33
C ASP A 73 -2.83 20.22 -28.80
N SER A 74 -1.84 21.08 -28.99
CA SER A 74 -1.88 22.46 -28.44
C SER A 74 -2.94 23.34 -29.13
N CYS A 75 -3.40 22.94 -30.32
CA CYS A 75 -4.47 23.59 -31.06
C CYS A 75 -5.85 23.01 -30.73
N GLY A 76 -5.91 21.92 -29.96
CA GLY A 76 -7.15 21.22 -29.62
C GLY A 76 -7.66 20.30 -30.74
N CYS A 77 -6.86 19.99 -31.76
CA CYS A 77 -7.29 19.27 -32.96
C CYS A 77 -6.95 17.78 -32.90
N CYS A 78 -5.66 17.43 -33.02
CA CYS A 78 -5.23 16.05 -33.15
C CYS A 78 -5.07 15.36 -31.80
N SER A 79 -5.46 14.10 -31.72
CA SER A 79 -5.12 13.24 -30.57
C SER A 79 -3.67 12.79 -30.66
N VAL A 80 -2.89 13.01 -29.61
CA VAL A 80 -1.48 12.65 -29.48
C VAL A 80 -1.25 11.86 -28.20
N CYS A 81 -0.29 10.93 -28.20
CA CYS A 81 0.08 10.24 -26.96
C CYS A 81 0.70 11.22 -25.96
N ALA A 82 0.22 11.15 -24.73
CA ALA A 82 0.80 11.89 -23.63
C ALA A 82 2.12 11.26 -23.19
N ALA A 83 3.03 12.08 -22.66
CA ALA A 83 4.26 11.61 -22.06
C ALA A 83 4.00 10.82 -20.76
N ALA A 84 4.60 9.64 -20.65
CA ALA A 84 4.49 8.76 -19.50
C ALA A 84 5.40 9.15 -18.33
N GLU A 85 5.19 8.54 -17.17
CA GLU A 85 6.03 8.78 -15.99
C GLU A 85 7.49 8.43 -16.29
N GLY A 86 8.39 9.39 -16.08
CA GLY A 86 9.81 9.27 -16.43
C GLY A 86 10.18 9.76 -17.83
N GLU A 87 9.20 10.06 -18.70
CA GLU A 87 9.48 10.61 -20.03
C GLU A 87 9.71 12.12 -20.01
N LEU A 88 10.40 12.61 -21.04
CA LEU A 88 10.66 14.02 -21.25
C LEU A 88 9.36 14.77 -21.59
N CYS A 89 9.23 15.97 -21.02
CA CYS A 89 8.12 16.87 -21.24
C CYS A 89 8.58 18.32 -21.35
N GLY A 90 7.68 19.19 -21.77
CA GLY A 90 8.00 20.60 -22.01
C GLY A 90 8.75 20.83 -23.32
N GLY A 91 9.17 22.08 -23.56
CA GLY A 91 9.72 22.53 -24.84
C GLY A 91 9.19 23.90 -25.25
N ARG A 92 9.48 24.32 -26.49
CA ARG A 92 8.89 25.51 -27.11
C ARG A 92 7.82 25.07 -28.13
N GLN A 93 6.68 25.79 -28.16
CA GLN A 93 5.63 25.67 -29.20
C GLN A 93 4.99 24.26 -29.32
N SER A 94 4.47 23.94 -30.51
CA SER A 94 3.71 22.74 -30.88
C SER A 94 4.46 21.41 -30.73
N ALA A 95 5.79 21.42 -30.57
CA ALA A 95 6.61 20.24 -30.31
C ALA A 95 6.73 19.89 -28.80
N ALA A 96 6.15 20.69 -27.90
CA ALA A 96 6.22 20.44 -26.47
C ALA A 96 5.36 19.22 -26.06
N ARG A 97 6.02 18.16 -25.61
CA ARG A 97 5.35 16.94 -25.12
C ARG A 97 4.68 17.24 -23.77
N ARG A 98 3.39 16.90 -23.64
CA ARG A 98 2.62 17.09 -22.39
C ARG A 98 2.47 15.77 -21.65
N CYS A 99 2.63 15.83 -20.34
CA CYS A 99 2.44 14.68 -19.48
C CYS A 99 0.98 14.22 -19.46
N GLY A 100 0.77 12.91 -19.35
CA GLY A 100 -0.55 12.32 -19.21
C GLY A 100 -1.30 12.78 -17.96
N SER A 101 -2.59 12.46 -17.92
CA SER A 101 -3.45 12.82 -16.78
C SER A 101 -2.88 12.30 -15.46
N GLY A 102 -2.83 13.15 -14.42
CA GLY A 102 -2.28 12.78 -13.11
C GLY A 102 -0.77 12.90 -12.98
N LEU A 103 -0.07 13.27 -14.07
CA LEU A 103 1.35 13.60 -14.06
C LEU A 103 1.55 15.12 -14.05
N GLU A 104 2.74 15.55 -13.62
CA GLU A 104 3.22 16.93 -13.68
C GLU A 104 4.61 16.99 -14.34
N CYS A 105 4.85 18.03 -15.13
CA CYS A 105 6.13 18.20 -15.80
C CYS A 105 7.10 18.96 -14.88
N VAL A 106 8.02 18.23 -14.25
CA VAL A 106 9.00 18.80 -13.32
C VAL A 106 10.25 19.19 -14.09
N ARG A 107 10.66 20.45 -13.96
CA ARG A 107 11.84 21.01 -14.64
C ARG A 107 13.05 21.00 -13.73
N SER A 108 14.25 20.80 -14.28
CA SER A 108 15.49 20.94 -13.50
C SER A 108 15.68 22.40 -13.08
N SER A 109 15.97 22.61 -11.80
CA SER A 109 16.17 23.93 -11.18
C SER A 109 17.43 24.64 -11.65
N GLU A 110 18.39 23.92 -12.23
CA GLU A 110 19.72 24.45 -12.57
C GLU A 110 19.74 25.24 -13.89
N ASN A 111 18.71 25.11 -14.74
CA ASN A 111 18.68 25.79 -16.04
C ASN A 111 17.29 26.33 -16.39
N LYS A 112 16.94 27.51 -15.85
CA LYS A 112 15.69 28.24 -16.14
C LYS A 112 15.46 28.48 -17.65
N LYS A 113 16.54 28.52 -18.45
CA LYS A 113 16.49 28.66 -19.92
C LYS A 113 15.99 27.39 -20.62
N ASN A 114 16.23 26.21 -20.03
CA ASN A 114 15.77 24.95 -20.58
C ASN A 114 14.29 24.73 -20.23
N LYS A 115 13.42 24.71 -21.25
CA LYS A 115 11.97 24.49 -21.08
C LYS A 115 11.59 23.01 -20.99
N MET A 116 12.57 22.11 -20.97
CA MET A 116 12.37 20.67 -20.83
C MET A 116 12.32 20.25 -19.34
N GLY A 117 11.62 19.16 -19.09
CA GLY A 117 11.46 18.52 -17.79
C GLY A 117 11.15 17.04 -17.94
N VAL A 118 10.78 16.39 -16.84
CA VAL A 118 10.38 14.98 -16.78
C VAL A 118 9.00 14.87 -16.14
N CYS A 119 8.17 14.00 -16.69
CA CYS A 119 6.85 13.72 -16.13
C CYS A 119 6.96 12.90 -14.85
N VAL A 120 6.38 13.41 -13.76
CA VAL A 120 6.35 12.75 -12.45
C VAL A 120 4.89 12.61 -12.00
N CYS A 121 4.55 11.50 -11.33
CA CYS A 121 3.18 11.33 -10.82
C CYS A 121 2.90 12.31 -9.68
N LYS A 122 1.75 13.00 -9.75
CA LYS A 122 1.31 13.94 -8.71
C LYS A 122 1.13 13.27 -7.34
N ARG A 123 0.82 11.97 -7.34
CA ARG A 123 0.61 11.16 -6.13
C ARG A 123 1.71 10.11 -6.07
N LYS A 124 2.49 10.11 -5.00
CA LYS A 124 3.62 9.17 -4.81
C LYS A 124 3.30 7.97 -3.91
N TYR A 125 2.10 7.93 -3.34
CA TYR A 125 1.69 6.83 -2.47
C TYR A 125 1.23 5.62 -3.27
N GLU A 126 1.49 4.42 -2.75
CA GLU A 126 1.07 3.15 -3.34
C GLU A 126 -0.45 2.98 -3.37
N VAL A 127 -0.97 2.19 -4.29
CA VAL A 127 -2.40 1.91 -4.44
C VAL A 127 -2.66 0.45 -4.76
N CYS A 128 -3.74 -0.12 -4.23
CA CYS A 128 -4.17 -1.47 -4.55
C CYS A 128 -5.12 -1.45 -5.75
N GLY A 129 -4.80 -2.22 -6.78
CA GLY A 129 -5.68 -2.44 -7.92
C GLY A 129 -6.78 -3.46 -7.63
N THR A 130 -7.86 -3.41 -8.40
CA THR A 130 -8.94 -4.42 -8.38
C THR A 130 -8.45 -5.83 -8.74
N ASN A 131 -7.28 -5.94 -9.35
CA ASN A 131 -6.60 -7.20 -9.65
C ASN A 131 -5.74 -7.75 -8.50
N GLY A 132 -5.79 -7.14 -7.30
CA GLY A 132 -5.00 -7.56 -6.15
C GLY A 132 -3.51 -7.23 -6.25
N VAL A 133 -3.09 -6.45 -7.25
CA VAL A 133 -1.70 -6.01 -7.43
C VAL A 133 -1.52 -4.63 -6.82
N THR A 134 -0.43 -4.48 -6.05
CA THR A 134 -0.02 -3.18 -5.51
C THR A 134 0.77 -2.42 -6.57
N TYR A 135 0.37 -1.19 -6.84
CA TYR A 135 1.06 -0.30 -7.75
C TYR A 135 1.78 0.79 -6.96
N ARG A 136 3.00 1.15 -7.40
CA ARG A 136 3.82 2.20 -6.78
C ARG A 136 3.12 3.55 -6.62
N ASN A 137 2.18 3.84 -7.53
CA ASN A 137 1.34 5.04 -7.50
C ASN A 137 0.13 4.91 -8.43
N SER A 138 -0.75 5.91 -8.40
CA SER A 138 -1.95 5.96 -9.24
C SER A 138 -1.68 6.06 -10.74
N CYS A 139 -0.53 6.63 -11.15
CA CYS A 139 -0.17 6.73 -12.56
C CYS A 139 0.21 5.36 -13.13
N ALA A 140 0.99 4.57 -12.38
CA ALA A 140 1.33 3.19 -12.73
C ALA A 140 0.08 2.30 -12.83
N LEU A 141 -0.87 2.44 -11.90
CA LEU A 141 -2.17 1.74 -11.98
C LEU A 141 -2.92 2.12 -13.26
N LYS A 142 -2.97 3.42 -13.59
CA LYS A 142 -3.65 3.90 -14.81
C LYS A 142 -3.01 3.35 -16.09
N THR A 143 -1.68 3.33 -16.17
CA THR A 143 -0.96 2.71 -17.29
C THR A 143 -1.30 1.24 -17.43
N ALA A 144 -1.33 0.48 -16.31
CA ALA A 144 -1.74 -0.93 -16.35
C ALA A 144 -3.21 -1.10 -16.77
N SER A 145 -4.09 -0.21 -16.34
CA SER A 145 -5.51 -0.19 -16.73
C SER A 145 -5.72 0.04 -18.22
N LEU A 146 -4.98 0.99 -18.81
CA LEU A 146 -5.03 1.28 -20.25
C LEU A 146 -4.48 0.11 -21.07
N ARG A 147 -3.40 -0.51 -20.61
CA ARG A 147 -2.84 -1.71 -21.24
C ARG A 147 -3.80 -2.90 -21.19
N ALA A 148 -4.47 -3.12 -20.05
CA ALA A 148 -5.48 -4.17 -19.95
C ALA A 148 -6.60 -3.94 -20.98
N GLN A 149 -7.07 -2.70 -21.13
CA GLN A 149 -8.09 -2.34 -22.13
C GLN A 149 -7.63 -2.56 -23.57
N SER A 150 -6.39 -2.19 -23.93
CA SER A 150 -5.88 -2.43 -25.29
C SER A 150 -5.70 -3.92 -25.60
N GLU A 151 -5.48 -4.73 -24.57
CA GLU A 151 -5.47 -6.20 -24.65
C GLU A 151 -6.88 -6.83 -24.58
N GLY A 152 -7.95 -6.04 -24.54
CA GLY A 152 -9.34 -6.53 -24.45
C GLY A 152 -9.72 -7.13 -23.08
N LYS A 153 -8.96 -6.82 -22.03
CA LYS A 153 -9.22 -7.23 -20.65
C LYS A 153 -9.92 -6.12 -19.86
N GLU A 154 -10.54 -6.51 -18.74
CA GLU A 154 -11.18 -5.55 -17.84
C GLU A 154 -10.19 -4.50 -17.30
N PRO A 155 -10.59 -3.21 -17.24
CA PRO A 155 -9.74 -2.15 -16.73
C PRO A 155 -9.44 -2.33 -15.23
N VAL A 156 -8.18 -2.16 -14.86
CA VAL A 156 -7.77 -2.15 -13.45
C VAL A 156 -8.17 -0.82 -12.83
N ASN A 157 -8.97 -0.88 -11.77
CA ASN A 157 -9.40 0.29 -11.00
C ASN A 157 -8.72 0.32 -9.64
N MET A 158 -8.70 1.49 -8.99
CA MET A 158 -8.20 1.60 -7.63
C MET A 158 -9.21 1.01 -6.66
N GLN A 159 -8.85 -0.07 -5.97
CA GLN A 159 -9.66 -0.67 -4.92
C GLN A 159 -9.49 0.09 -3.60
N ASN A 160 -8.25 0.37 -3.21
CA ASN A 160 -7.96 1.18 -2.01
C ASN A 160 -6.62 1.94 -2.16
N LYS A 161 -6.39 2.88 -1.24
CA LYS A 161 -5.09 3.56 -1.09
C LYS A 161 -4.17 2.69 -0.23
N GLY A 162 -2.90 2.63 -0.60
CA GLY A 162 -1.90 1.79 0.06
C GLY A 162 -1.71 0.45 -0.65
N ARG A 163 -1.00 -0.45 0.02
CA ARG A 163 -0.72 -1.79 -0.48
C ARG A 163 -1.98 -2.66 -0.45
N CYS A 164 -2.03 -3.64 -1.33
CA CYS A 164 -3.05 -4.69 -1.24
C CYS A 164 -2.89 -5.48 0.05
N GLY A 165 -4.01 -5.99 0.56
CA GLY A 165 -4.01 -6.80 1.77
C GLY A 165 -3.21 -8.09 1.56
N SER A 166 -2.34 -8.44 2.51
CA SER A 166 -1.51 -9.63 2.50
C SER A 166 -1.57 -10.34 3.85
N ALA A 167 -1.52 -11.67 3.84
CA ALA A 167 -1.37 -12.45 5.05
C ALA A 167 -0.03 -12.11 5.74
N PRO A 168 0.11 -12.39 7.05
CA PRO A 168 1.34 -12.18 7.76
C PRO A 168 2.45 -13.03 7.15
N LEU A 169 3.64 -12.45 7.02
CA LEU A 169 4.86 -13.11 6.58
C LEU A 169 5.93 -12.83 7.62
N ILE A 170 6.45 -13.89 8.23
CA ILE A 170 7.56 -13.80 9.18
C ILE A 170 8.84 -13.64 8.35
N VAL A 171 9.44 -12.45 8.39
CA VAL A 171 10.68 -12.14 7.65
C VAL A 171 11.91 -12.57 8.44
N THR A 172 11.86 -12.41 9.77
CA THR A 172 12.91 -12.88 10.67
C THR A 172 12.27 -13.76 11.74
N PRO A 173 12.41 -15.09 11.67
CA PRO A 173 11.90 -16.00 12.69
C PRO A 173 12.76 -15.97 13.96
N PRO A 174 12.22 -16.40 15.12
CA PRO A 174 13.04 -16.66 16.30
C PRO A 174 14.13 -17.68 16.00
N GLY A 175 15.35 -17.40 16.45
CA GLY A 175 16.49 -18.28 16.33
C GLY A 175 16.66 -19.24 17.51
N GLU A 176 17.73 -20.04 17.44
CA GLU A 176 18.20 -20.89 18.53
C GLU A 176 19.18 -20.10 19.42
N VAL A 177 18.96 -20.12 20.73
CA VAL A 177 19.81 -19.44 21.72
C VAL A 177 20.39 -20.44 22.70
N TYR A 178 21.70 -20.37 22.94
CA TYR A 178 22.41 -21.21 23.89
C TYR A 178 23.09 -20.30 24.91
N ASN A 179 22.76 -20.44 26.21
CA ASN A 179 23.36 -19.63 27.26
C ASN A 179 23.34 -20.36 28.61
N VAL A 180 24.03 -19.81 29.61
CA VAL A 180 24.08 -20.35 30.97
C VAL A 180 22.99 -19.76 31.86
N SER A 181 22.62 -20.45 32.94
CA SER A 181 21.72 -19.92 33.97
C SER A 181 22.22 -18.59 34.55
N GLY A 182 21.30 -17.70 34.89
CA GLY A 182 21.57 -16.35 35.39
C GLY A 182 21.82 -15.30 34.30
N SER A 183 21.99 -15.71 33.04
CA SER A 183 22.18 -14.79 31.91
C SER A 183 20.89 -14.08 31.50
N GLN A 184 21.04 -13.06 30.64
CA GLN A 184 19.92 -12.42 29.96
C GLN A 184 19.89 -12.86 28.49
N VAL A 185 18.73 -13.30 28.01
CA VAL A 185 18.55 -13.73 26.62
C VAL A 185 17.33 -13.08 25.99
N TYR A 186 17.30 -13.02 24.66
CA TYR A 186 16.12 -12.58 23.93
C TYR A 186 15.86 -13.42 22.67
N LEU A 187 14.59 -13.57 22.33
CA LEU A 187 14.12 -14.04 21.02
C LEU A 187 13.48 -12.88 20.28
N SER A 188 13.70 -12.78 18.97
CA SER A 188 13.11 -11.76 18.11
C SER A 188 12.26 -12.41 17.02
N CYS A 189 11.15 -11.76 16.65
CA CYS A 189 10.32 -12.17 15.53
C CYS A 189 9.85 -10.92 14.77
N GLU A 190 10.22 -10.80 13.50
CA GLU A 190 9.84 -9.70 12.61
C GLU A 190 8.83 -10.18 11.60
N VAL A 191 7.74 -9.44 11.48
CA VAL A 191 6.58 -9.85 10.68
C VAL A 191 6.06 -8.67 9.88
N VAL A 192 5.79 -8.91 8.60
CA VAL A 192 5.12 -7.95 7.71
C VAL A 192 3.73 -8.47 7.33
N GLY A 193 2.77 -7.59 7.10
CA GLY A 193 1.45 -8.00 6.62
C GLY A 193 0.45 -6.85 6.57
N VAL A 194 -0.49 -6.88 5.63
CA VAL A 194 -1.47 -5.80 5.43
C VAL A 194 -2.90 -6.32 5.66
N PRO A 195 -3.62 -5.88 6.71
CA PRO A 195 -3.22 -4.92 7.76
C PRO A 195 -2.11 -5.45 8.68
N THR A 196 -1.48 -4.53 9.43
CA THR A 196 -0.39 -4.85 10.37
C THR A 196 -0.80 -5.99 11.29
N PRO A 197 -0.04 -7.09 11.36
CA PRO A 197 -0.44 -8.26 12.12
C PRO A 197 -0.30 -8.06 13.63
N VAL A 198 -1.09 -8.81 14.39
CA VAL A 198 -0.97 -8.94 15.85
C VAL A 198 -0.02 -10.08 16.14
N LEU A 199 1.03 -9.81 16.91
CA LEU A 199 2.08 -10.77 17.26
C LEU A 199 1.83 -11.31 18.67
N THR A 200 1.79 -12.62 18.81
CA THR A 200 1.59 -13.35 20.06
C THR A 200 2.71 -14.36 20.24
N TRP A 201 3.26 -14.47 21.45
CA TRP A 201 4.25 -15.48 21.78
C TRP A 201 3.64 -16.60 22.62
N LYS A 202 4.07 -17.83 22.34
CA LYS A 202 3.66 -19.02 23.09
C LYS A 202 4.89 -19.85 23.43
N LYS A 203 4.91 -20.45 24.61
CA LYS A 203 5.86 -21.52 24.94
C LYS A 203 5.24 -22.87 24.57
N ILE A 204 6.01 -23.70 23.88
CA ILE A 204 5.62 -25.07 23.52
C ILE A 204 6.03 -25.98 24.68
N LEU A 205 5.03 -26.55 25.35
CA LEU A 205 5.23 -27.49 26.45
C LEU A 205 5.22 -28.94 25.95
N SER A 206 5.70 -29.85 26.79
CA SER A 206 5.61 -31.29 26.55
C SER A 206 4.16 -31.71 26.27
N GLY A 207 3.97 -32.60 25.28
CA GLY A 207 2.64 -33.02 24.85
C GLY A 207 1.93 -32.05 23.89
N LYS A 208 2.65 -31.14 23.21
CA LYS A 208 2.13 -30.15 22.25
C LYS A 208 1.12 -29.15 22.85
N LYS A 209 1.08 -29.02 24.18
CA LYS A 209 0.31 -27.96 24.83
C LYS A 209 1.04 -26.63 24.62
N MET A 210 0.30 -25.58 24.31
CA MET A 210 0.84 -24.23 24.17
C MET A 210 0.41 -23.36 25.36
N GLU A 211 1.34 -22.56 25.86
CA GLU A 211 1.10 -21.60 26.93
C GLU A 211 1.33 -20.19 26.40
N LEU A 212 0.38 -19.28 26.60
CA LEU A 212 0.50 -17.88 26.19
C LEU A 212 1.50 -17.16 27.08
N LEU A 213 2.42 -16.41 26.45
CA LEU A 213 3.41 -15.60 27.15
C LEU A 213 2.92 -14.14 27.32
N PRO A 214 3.33 -13.42 28.37
CA PRO A 214 4.31 -13.83 29.38
C PRO A 214 3.78 -14.84 30.43
N GLY A 215 2.46 -14.93 30.60
CA GLY A 215 1.85 -15.72 31.67
C GLY A 215 2.11 -15.11 33.05
N ASP A 216 2.35 -15.95 34.05
CA ASP A 216 2.65 -15.56 35.45
C ASP A 216 4.16 -15.52 35.77
N ARG A 217 5.02 -15.47 34.73
CA ARG A 217 6.49 -15.46 34.88
C ARG A 217 6.98 -14.07 35.30
N ASP A 218 7.83 -14.02 36.32
CA ASP A 218 8.42 -12.79 36.84
C ASP A 218 9.71 -12.38 36.11
N ASN A 219 10.44 -13.35 35.57
CA ASN A 219 11.70 -13.16 34.84
C ASN A 219 11.52 -12.95 33.32
N LEU A 220 10.29 -12.85 32.81
CA LEU A 220 10.01 -12.78 31.37
C LEU A 220 9.16 -11.55 31.02
N ALA A 221 9.57 -10.82 29.99
CA ALA A 221 8.84 -9.69 29.44
C ALA A 221 8.70 -9.79 27.92
N ILE A 222 7.54 -9.41 27.38
CA ILE A 222 7.33 -9.25 25.95
C ILE A 222 7.31 -7.77 25.59
N GLN A 223 8.05 -7.41 24.54
CA GLN A 223 7.95 -6.10 23.93
C GLN A 223 7.56 -6.25 22.47
N THR A 224 6.66 -5.38 22.00
CA THR A 224 6.27 -5.32 20.60
C THR A 224 6.39 -3.89 20.12
N ARG A 225 7.06 -3.67 18.98
CA ARG A 225 7.16 -2.35 18.35
C ARG A 225 6.83 -2.46 16.86
N GLY A 226 6.32 -1.36 16.30
CA GLY A 226 6.24 -1.23 14.85
C GLY A 226 7.64 -1.17 14.24
N GLY A 227 7.79 -1.75 13.05
CA GLY A 227 9.03 -1.67 12.28
C GLY A 227 9.26 -0.29 11.64
N PRO A 228 10.42 -0.08 10.99
CA PRO A 228 10.71 1.13 10.22
C PRO A 228 9.77 1.30 9.03
N GLU A 229 9.30 0.19 8.43
CA GLU A 229 8.33 0.24 7.34
C GLU A 229 6.88 0.18 7.84
N LYS A 230 5.95 0.68 7.02
CA LYS A 230 4.52 0.51 7.31
C LYS A 230 4.17 -0.96 7.23
N HIS A 231 3.25 -1.38 8.10
CA HIS A 231 2.73 -2.75 8.11
C HIS A 231 3.74 -3.81 8.56
N GLU A 232 4.75 -3.37 9.30
CA GLU A 232 5.76 -4.21 9.93
C GLU A 232 5.63 -4.14 11.46
N VAL A 233 5.87 -5.27 12.11
CA VAL A 233 5.89 -5.40 13.56
C VAL A 233 7.02 -6.33 13.98
N THR A 234 7.74 -5.94 15.03
CA THR A 234 8.78 -6.74 15.66
C THR A 234 8.40 -7.02 17.11
N GLY A 235 8.46 -8.29 17.49
CA GLY A 235 8.25 -8.75 18.85
C GLY A 235 9.54 -9.30 19.44
N TRP A 236 9.78 -9.03 20.72
CA TRP A 236 10.87 -9.59 21.49
C TRP A 236 10.36 -10.27 22.75
N VAL A 237 10.87 -11.46 23.03
CA VAL A 237 10.76 -12.09 24.35
C VAL A 237 12.09 -11.85 25.06
N LEU A 238 12.07 -11.15 26.19
CA LEU A 238 13.21 -10.91 27.04
C LEU A 238 13.10 -11.79 28.29
N ILE A 239 14.16 -12.53 28.62
CA ILE A 239 14.23 -13.39 29.80
C ILE A 239 15.46 -12.98 30.62
N SER A 240 15.24 -12.66 31.90
CA SER A 240 16.29 -12.31 32.85
C SER A 240 15.80 -12.45 34.30
N PRO A 241 16.45 -13.27 35.15
CA PRO A 241 17.52 -14.21 34.81
C PRO A 241 17.01 -15.44 34.07
N LEU A 242 17.83 -16.01 33.18
CA LEU A 242 17.59 -17.31 32.54
C LEU A 242 17.73 -18.44 33.56
N THR A 243 16.76 -19.34 33.63
CA THR A 243 16.81 -20.56 34.44
C THR A 243 16.55 -21.79 33.56
N LYS A 244 16.78 -22.99 34.11
CA LYS A 244 16.51 -24.25 33.38
C LYS A 244 15.02 -24.40 33.03
N GLU A 245 14.13 -23.73 33.75
CA GLU A 245 12.68 -23.76 33.50
C GLU A 245 12.32 -23.10 32.17
N GLU A 246 13.11 -22.14 31.69
CA GLU A 246 12.92 -21.49 30.38
C GLU A 246 13.45 -22.30 29.20
N GLU A 247 14.14 -23.41 29.42
CA GLU A 247 14.53 -24.30 28.33
C GLU A 247 13.31 -24.77 27.54
N GLY A 248 13.47 -24.86 26.22
CA GLY A 248 12.46 -25.39 25.31
C GLY A 248 12.18 -24.49 24.12
N SER A 249 11.09 -24.79 23.42
CA SER A 249 10.71 -24.14 22.18
C SER A 249 9.65 -23.06 22.38
N TYR A 250 9.76 -22.00 21.61
CA TYR A 250 8.95 -20.79 21.65
C TYR A 250 8.40 -20.51 20.26
N GLU A 251 7.08 -20.37 20.16
CA GLU A 251 6.38 -20.02 18.94
C GLU A 251 6.09 -18.52 18.92
N CYS A 252 6.51 -17.85 17.86
CA CYS A 252 5.96 -16.57 17.43
C CYS A 252 4.78 -16.84 16.49
N HIS A 253 3.59 -16.37 16.84
CA HIS A 253 2.38 -16.49 16.04
C HIS A 253 1.86 -15.11 15.67
N ALA A 254 1.67 -14.87 14.38
CA ALA A 254 1.21 -13.60 13.85
C ALA A 254 -0.10 -13.78 13.08
N THR A 255 -1.06 -12.87 13.32
CA THR A 255 -2.40 -12.96 12.73
C THR A 255 -2.87 -11.62 12.19
N ASN A 256 -3.58 -11.64 11.05
CA ASN A 256 -4.35 -10.51 10.56
C ASN A 256 -5.62 -10.98 9.82
N ALA A 257 -6.42 -10.05 9.30
CA ALA A 257 -7.65 -10.38 8.57
C ALA A 257 -7.44 -11.14 7.24
N LYS A 258 -6.19 -11.36 6.81
CA LYS A 258 -5.81 -12.08 5.58
C LYS A 258 -5.21 -13.46 5.85
N GLY A 259 -4.89 -13.79 7.11
CA GLY A 259 -4.38 -15.10 7.48
C GLY A 259 -3.49 -15.05 8.71
N GLU A 260 -2.66 -16.09 8.85
CA GLU A 260 -1.75 -16.27 9.97
C GLU A 260 -0.42 -16.87 9.53
N ALA A 261 0.61 -16.69 10.34
CA ALA A 261 1.91 -17.32 10.19
C ALA A 261 2.52 -17.65 11.56
N SER A 262 3.24 -18.75 11.66
CA SER A 262 3.97 -19.16 12.87
C SER A 262 5.40 -19.54 12.56
N ALA A 263 6.31 -19.25 13.49
CA ALA A 263 7.69 -19.71 13.46
C ALA A 263 8.15 -20.06 14.88
N VAL A 264 9.07 -21.01 14.98
CA VAL A 264 9.55 -21.57 16.25
C VAL A 264 11.06 -21.38 16.37
N GLY A 265 11.52 -20.99 17.55
CA GLY A 265 12.93 -21.05 17.95
C GLY A 265 13.04 -21.66 19.35
N ALA A 266 14.24 -22.03 19.78
CA ALA A 266 14.45 -22.65 21.07
C ALA A 266 15.53 -21.97 21.91
N ILE A 267 15.39 -22.11 23.23
CA ILE A 267 16.39 -21.72 24.22
C ILE A 267 16.94 -22.99 24.85
N HIS A 268 18.26 -23.10 24.87
CA HIS A 268 19.02 -24.19 25.48
C HIS A 268 19.88 -23.65 26.62
N VAL A 269 19.72 -24.24 27.81
CA VAL A 269 20.49 -23.84 29.00
C VAL A 269 21.64 -24.82 29.20
N VAL A 270 22.86 -24.33 28.98
CA VAL A 270 24.10 -25.11 29.17
C VAL A 270 24.66 -24.90 30.58
N GLU A 271 25.43 -25.88 31.06
CA GLU A 271 26.04 -25.83 32.39
C GLU A 271 27.25 -24.88 32.42
N SER A 272 27.98 -24.75 31.31
CA SER A 272 29.16 -23.89 31.20
C SER A 272 29.25 -23.20 29.85
N ILE A 273 29.83 -22.00 29.82
CA ILE A 273 30.17 -21.26 28.61
C ILE A 273 31.13 -22.07 27.72
N ASN A 274 31.94 -22.96 28.31
CA ASN A 274 32.89 -23.79 27.56
C ASN A 274 32.20 -24.77 26.59
N ASP A 275 30.94 -25.14 26.86
CA ASP A 275 30.16 -26.04 26.00
C ASP A 275 29.59 -25.33 24.77
N LEU A 276 29.50 -24.00 24.80
CA LEU A 276 29.07 -23.16 23.67
C LEU A 276 30.13 -23.07 22.56
N CYS A 277 31.39 -23.34 22.89
CA CYS A 277 32.55 -23.11 22.03
C CYS A 277 33.13 -24.38 21.39
N GLN A 278 32.52 -25.56 21.57
CA GLN A 278 33.10 -26.78 21.00
C GLN A 278 32.84 -26.88 19.49
N PRO A 279 33.88 -26.89 18.64
CA PRO A 279 33.69 -27.21 17.23
C PRO A 279 33.16 -28.64 17.12
N PHE A 280 32.17 -28.86 16.26
CA PHE A 280 31.61 -30.18 15.91
C PHE A 280 32.73 -31.21 15.68
N LYS A 281 33.13 -31.94 16.72
CA LYS A 281 34.03 -33.09 16.58
C LYS A 281 33.21 -34.27 16.09
N ASN A 282 32.95 -34.30 14.78
CA ASN A 282 32.55 -35.53 14.12
C ASN A 282 33.69 -36.54 14.26
N THR A 283 33.52 -37.47 15.20
CA THR A 283 34.34 -38.68 15.27
C THR A 283 33.85 -39.61 14.16
N ILE A 284 34.40 -39.46 12.96
CA ILE A 284 34.33 -40.52 11.95
C ILE A 284 35.15 -41.69 12.52
N ARG A 285 34.48 -42.67 13.14
CA ARG A 285 35.07 -44.00 13.28
C ARG A 285 35.20 -44.56 11.87
N LEU A 286 36.39 -44.47 11.29
CA LEU A 286 36.77 -45.36 10.20
C LEU A 286 36.77 -46.78 10.77
N SER A 287 35.67 -47.49 10.60
CA SER A 287 35.65 -48.94 10.74
C SER A 287 36.53 -49.50 9.63
N SER A 288 37.74 -49.90 10.01
CA SER A 288 38.62 -50.75 9.22
C SER A 288 37.92 -52.08 8.95
N VAL A 289 37.31 -52.23 7.78
CA VAL A 289 36.94 -53.52 7.20
C VAL A 289 37.28 -53.48 5.72
N PHE A 290 38.49 -53.90 5.38
CA PHE A 290 38.77 -54.60 4.13
C PHE A 290 39.98 -55.49 4.37
N GLN A 291 39.68 -56.76 4.61
CA GLN A 291 40.61 -57.87 4.51
C GLN A 291 39.82 -59.00 3.87
N VAL A 292 39.90 -59.12 2.54
CA VAL A 292 40.04 -60.33 1.71
C VAL A 292 40.55 -59.87 0.35
#